data_AF-A0A8J7L1I1-F1
#
_entry.id   AF-A0A8J7L1I1-F1
#
_cell.length_a   1.000
_cell.length_b   1.000
_cell.length_c   1.000
_cell.angle_alpha   90.00
_cell.angle_beta   90.00
_cell.angle_gamma   90.00
#
_symmetry.space_group_name_H-M   'P 1'
#
loop_
_entity.id
_entity.type
_entity.pdbx_description
1 polymer ?
#
loop_
_entity_poly.entity_id
_entity_poly.type
_entity_poly.pdbx_seq_one_letter_code
_entity_poly.pdbx_strand_id
1 'polypeptide(L)'
;MRWLQQQGCEQIYFKYCSTFDSTAQGNIGPVTDSLLAALAQDITLLCPALPVNGRTVYHGYLFVNGVPLNGSGMRNHPVTPMRYANVMRLMEAQAAGRAANIPFCVIDAGVEAVQQVIADLRQAGYRYLVPDALTSTHLETIAEASQTLPLLTGGSGLAGGLAAVLTRGSSSRNVDASEAGKPADGGKTVILSGSCYVMTNAQVAAYAAEAPALPLDVACCIEGLADYVAKVTEWVCQHRWR
;
A
#
# COMPACT_ATOMS: atom_id res chain seq x y z
N MET A 1 -8.10 -9.40 11.70
CA MET A 1 -9.03 -10.17 10.84
C MET A 1 -10.31 -10.58 11.58
N ARG A 2 -10.26 -11.25 12.75
CA ARG A 2 -11.48 -11.60 13.53
C ARG A 2 -12.46 -10.44 13.74
N TRP A 3 -11.96 -9.27 14.12
CA TRP A 3 -12.80 -8.06 14.26
C TRP A 3 -13.51 -7.69 12.96
N LEU A 4 -12.82 -7.74 11.80
CA LEU A 4 -13.40 -7.44 10.49
C LEU A 4 -14.51 -8.44 10.12
N GLN A 5 -14.29 -9.74 10.36
CA GLN A 5 -15.32 -10.76 10.15
C GLN A 5 -16.55 -10.52 11.05
N GLN A 6 -16.34 -10.10 12.30
CA GLN A 6 -17.43 -9.73 13.21
C GLN A 6 -18.20 -8.49 12.75
N GLN A 7 -17.59 -7.60 11.96
CA GLN A 7 -18.26 -6.48 11.32
C GLN A 7 -18.93 -6.86 9.98
N GLY A 8 -18.91 -8.14 9.59
CA GLY A 8 -19.53 -8.60 8.34
C GLY A 8 -18.67 -8.44 7.09
N CYS A 9 -17.35 -8.22 7.21
CA CYS A 9 -16.48 -8.20 6.04
C CYS A 9 -16.35 -9.59 5.41
N GLU A 10 -16.80 -9.72 4.16
CA GLU A 10 -16.77 -10.98 3.39
C GLU A 10 -15.45 -11.21 2.65
N GLN A 11 -14.77 -10.12 2.28
CA GLN A 11 -13.45 -10.15 1.64
C GLN A 11 -12.43 -9.41 2.49
N ILE A 12 -11.26 -10.01 2.68
CA ILE A 12 -10.15 -9.44 3.44
C ILE A 12 -9.05 -8.98 2.49
N TYR A 13 -8.56 -7.77 2.68
CA TYR A 13 -7.45 -7.21 1.91
C TYR A 13 -6.20 -7.04 2.79
N PHE A 14 -5.15 -7.82 2.54
CA PHE A 14 -3.86 -7.63 3.20
C PHE A 14 -3.01 -6.63 2.41
N LYS A 15 -2.99 -5.39 2.91
CA LYS A 15 -2.22 -4.30 2.33
C LYS A 15 -0.76 -4.32 2.80
N TYR A 16 0.17 -4.30 1.85
CA TYR A 16 1.61 -4.08 2.09
C TYR A 16 2.20 -3.06 1.11
N CYS A 17 3.45 -2.67 1.29
CA CYS A 17 4.09 -1.62 0.48
C CYS A 17 4.23 -2.03 -1.00
N SER A 18 4.09 -1.09 -1.93
CA SER A 18 4.17 -1.35 -3.38
C SER A 18 5.57 -1.72 -3.87
N THR A 19 6.59 -1.59 -3.00
CA THR A 19 7.96 -2.05 -3.23
C THR A 19 8.25 -3.43 -2.62
N PHE A 20 7.22 -4.12 -2.13
CA PHE A 20 7.29 -5.46 -1.53
C PHE A 20 8.23 -5.55 -0.32
N ASP A 21 8.35 -4.46 0.44
CA ASP A 21 9.22 -4.28 1.60
C ASP A 21 9.13 -5.45 2.58
N SER A 22 10.14 -6.31 2.54
CA SER A 22 10.25 -7.49 3.38
C SER A 22 11.67 -8.04 3.35
N THR A 23 11.95 -8.97 4.25
CA THR A 23 13.15 -9.82 4.19
C THR A 23 12.71 -11.27 4.00
N ALA A 24 13.67 -12.20 3.91
CA ALA A 24 13.36 -13.63 3.94
C ALA A 24 12.64 -14.07 5.24
N GLN A 25 12.71 -13.26 6.31
CA GLN A 25 11.98 -13.53 7.55
C GLN A 25 10.55 -12.97 7.54
N GLY A 26 10.17 -12.18 6.52
CA GLY A 26 8.82 -11.65 6.42
C GLY A 26 8.72 -10.12 6.41
N ASN A 27 7.52 -9.56 6.62
CA ASN A 27 6.31 -10.22 7.15
C ASN A 27 5.23 -10.55 6.12
N ILE A 28 5.45 -10.34 4.83
CA ILE A 28 4.42 -10.56 3.81
C ILE A 28 4.03 -12.04 3.74
N GLY A 29 5.00 -12.95 3.61
CA GLY A 29 4.76 -14.39 3.58
C GLY A 29 4.07 -14.94 4.82
N PRO A 30 4.63 -14.75 6.04
CA PRO A 30 4.07 -15.34 7.25
C PRO A 30 2.64 -14.85 7.56
N VAL A 31 2.36 -13.56 7.32
CA VAL A 31 1.01 -13.02 7.50
C VAL A 31 0.04 -13.56 6.45
N THR A 32 0.48 -13.66 5.19
CA THR A 32 -0.35 -14.23 4.11
C THR A 32 -0.71 -15.69 4.41
N ASP A 33 0.27 -16.51 4.82
CA ASP A 33 0.04 -17.90 5.20
C ASP A 33 -0.94 -18.03 6.38
N SER A 34 -0.80 -17.17 7.39
CA SER A 34 -1.70 -17.14 8.54
C SER A 34 -3.12 -16.74 8.16
N LEU A 35 -3.28 -15.78 7.24
CA LEU A 35 -4.60 -15.34 6.76
C LEU A 35 -5.27 -16.39 5.88
N LEU A 36 -4.53 -17.02 4.96
CA LEU A 36 -5.01 -18.14 4.15
C LEU A 36 -5.52 -19.27 5.05
N ALA A 37 -4.71 -19.70 6.04
CA ALA A 37 -5.10 -20.75 6.98
C ALA A 37 -6.37 -20.38 7.76
N ALA A 38 -6.43 -19.16 8.30
CA ALA A 38 -7.56 -18.72 9.11
C ALA A 38 -8.86 -18.49 8.29
N LEU A 39 -8.76 -18.28 6.97
CA LEU A 39 -9.89 -18.18 6.05
C LEU A 39 -10.21 -19.51 5.34
N ALA A 40 -9.50 -20.60 5.68
CA ALA A 40 -9.57 -21.89 4.99
C ALA A 40 -9.40 -21.77 3.46
N GLN A 41 -8.50 -20.90 3.03
CA GLN A 41 -8.14 -20.69 1.63
C GLN A 41 -6.74 -21.24 1.35
N ASP A 42 -6.52 -21.66 0.11
CA ASP A 42 -5.27 -22.24 -0.38
C ASP A 42 -4.52 -21.31 -1.36
N ILE A 43 -5.19 -20.29 -1.92
CA ILE A 43 -4.65 -19.40 -2.94
C ILE A 43 -5.02 -17.93 -2.72
N THR A 44 -4.12 -17.02 -3.10
CA THR A 44 -4.37 -15.58 -3.17
C THR A 44 -3.51 -14.90 -4.24
N LEU A 45 -3.86 -13.66 -4.60
CA LEU A 45 -3.01 -12.77 -5.39
C LEU A 45 -1.95 -12.07 -4.54
N LEU A 46 -0.84 -11.70 -5.19
CA LEU A 46 0.22 -10.81 -4.72
C LEU A 46 0.38 -9.64 -5.71
N CYS A 47 -0.35 -8.54 -5.53
CA CYS A 47 -0.35 -7.43 -6.49
C CYS A 47 0.29 -6.15 -5.91
N PRO A 48 1.63 -6.00 -5.91
CA PRO A 48 2.29 -4.79 -5.41
C PRO A 48 2.16 -3.59 -6.36
N ALA A 49 1.72 -3.79 -7.60
CA ALA A 49 1.69 -2.77 -8.64
C ALA A 49 0.83 -1.55 -8.25
N LEU A 50 1.31 -0.38 -8.66
CA LEU A 50 0.65 0.91 -8.56
C LEU A 50 1.20 1.81 -9.70
N PRO A 51 0.75 1.61 -10.95
CA PRO A 51 1.35 2.22 -12.13
C PRO A 51 1.37 3.76 -12.09
N VAL A 52 0.34 4.40 -11.52
CA VAL A 52 0.29 5.86 -11.34
C VAL A 52 1.45 6.40 -10.51
N ASN A 53 2.02 5.59 -9.61
CA ASN A 53 3.21 5.93 -8.83
C ASN A 53 4.46 5.20 -9.36
N GLY A 54 4.46 4.78 -10.62
CA GLY A 54 5.59 4.15 -11.28
C GLY A 54 5.95 2.75 -10.77
N ARG A 55 5.02 2.03 -10.12
CA ARG A 55 5.23 0.63 -9.72
C ARG A 55 4.51 -0.28 -10.69
N THR A 56 5.24 -1.02 -11.49
CA THR A 56 4.70 -1.96 -12.48
C THR A 56 5.28 -3.35 -12.28
N VAL A 57 4.53 -4.38 -12.70
CA VAL A 57 4.98 -5.77 -12.67
C VAL A 57 4.89 -6.34 -14.09
N TYR A 58 5.99 -6.95 -14.55
CA TYR A 58 6.09 -7.60 -15.86
C TYR A 58 6.86 -8.91 -15.75
N HIS A 59 6.27 -10.02 -16.21
CA HIS A 59 6.73 -11.39 -15.96
C HIS A 59 7.07 -11.66 -14.48
N GLY A 60 6.29 -11.08 -13.57
CA GLY A 60 6.51 -11.19 -12.13
C GLY A 60 7.72 -10.41 -11.60
N TYR A 61 8.41 -9.61 -12.43
CA TYR A 61 9.44 -8.68 -11.99
C TYR A 61 8.83 -7.31 -11.67
N LEU A 62 9.11 -6.81 -10.47
CA LEU A 62 8.67 -5.50 -10.01
C LEU A 62 9.65 -4.41 -10.42
N PHE A 63 9.13 -3.34 -11.01
CA PHE A 63 9.85 -2.16 -11.44
C PHE A 63 9.41 -0.94 -10.64
N VAL A 64 10.37 -0.03 -10.41
CA VAL A 64 10.19 1.28 -9.78
C VAL A 64 10.68 2.33 -10.77
N ASN A 65 9.75 3.10 -11.34
CA ASN A 65 10.01 4.12 -12.36
C ASN A 65 10.82 3.56 -13.55
N GLY A 66 10.46 2.36 -14.03
CA GLY A 66 11.14 1.69 -15.14
C GLY A 66 12.45 0.98 -14.79
N VAL A 67 12.95 1.10 -13.55
CA VAL A 67 14.15 0.40 -13.07
C VAL A 67 13.73 -0.85 -12.29
N PRO A 68 14.33 -2.03 -12.49
CA PRO A 68 14.08 -3.20 -11.65
C PRO A 68 14.23 -2.86 -10.16
N LEU A 69 13.39 -3.43 -9.30
CA LEU A 69 13.37 -3.11 -7.86
C LEU A 69 14.76 -3.12 -7.21
N ASN A 70 15.56 -4.15 -7.51
CA ASN A 70 16.93 -4.30 -6.99
C ASN A 70 17.99 -3.43 -7.68
N GLY A 71 17.63 -2.73 -8.75
CA GLY A 71 18.41 -1.65 -9.35
C GLY A 71 18.00 -0.25 -8.86
N SER A 72 16.88 -0.14 -8.13
CA SER A 72 16.38 1.12 -7.58
C SER A 72 17.02 1.48 -6.23
N GLY A 73 16.66 2.64 -5.67
CA GLY A 73 17.05 3.02 -4.31
C GLY A 73 16.64 1.99 -3.24
N MET A 74 15.60 1.18 -3.50
CA MET A 74 15.17 0.11 -2.59
C MET A 74 16.23 -0.97 -2.36
N ARG A 75 17.22 -1.11 -3.26
CA ARG A 75 18.37 -1.97 -3.01
C ARG A 75 19.00 -1.61 -1.67
N ASN A 76 19.24 -0.34 -1.38
CA ASN A 76 19.94 0.07 -0.16
C ASN A 76 18.99 0.54 0.94
N HIS A 77 17.72 0.11 0.92
CA HIS A 77 16.76 0.49 1.94
C HIS A 77 17.26 0.09 3.34
N PRO A 78 17.21 0.98 4.36
CA PRO A 78 17.90 0.78 5.64
C PRO A 78 17.35 -0.39 6.48
N VAL A 79 16.09 -0.78 6.26
CA VAL A 79 15.43 -1.83 7.06
C VAL A 79 15.16 -3.10 6.23
N THR A 80 14.71 -2.90 4.98
CA THR A 80 14.23 -3.97 4.08
C THR A 80 14.92 -3.87 2.72
N PRO A 81 16.25 -4.10 2.64
CA PRO A 81 17.00 -3.94 1.40
C PRO A 81 16.55 -4.96 0.34
N MET A 82 16.02 -4.48 -0.78
CA MET A 82 15.44 -5.32 -1.83
C MET A 82 16.51 -5.79 -2.82
N ARG A 83 16.97 -7.04 -2.67
CA ARG A 83 18.08 -7.63 -3.45
C ARG A 83 17.64 -8.30 -4.76
N TYR A 84 16.36 -8.58 -4.91
CA TYR A 84 15.76 -9.20 -6.08
C TYR A 84 14.59 -8.37 -6.57
N ALA A 85 14.30 -8.45 -7.87
CA ALA A 85 13.12 -7.83 -8.47
C ALA A 85 12.00 -8.83 -8.77
N ASN A 86 12.31 -10.12 -8.85
CA ASN A 86 11.31 -11.16 -9.07
C ASN A 86 10.47 -11.37 -7.79
N VAL A 87 9.17 -11.09 -7.86
CA VAL A 87 8.25 -11.13 -6.72
C VAL A 87 8.01 -12.56 -6.25
N MET A 88 7.96 -13.55 -7.16
CA MET A 88 7.82 -14.96 -6.78
C MET A 88 8.98 -15.38 -5.87
N ARG A 89 10.22 -15.08 -6.27
CA ARG A 89 11.42 -15.36 -5.46
C ARG A 89 11.37 -14.67 -4.10
N LEU A 90 10.92 -13.41 -4.05
CA LEU A 90 10.80 -12.67 -2.79
C LEU A 90 9.75 -13.30 -1.86
N MET A 91 8.64 -13.82 -2.40
CA MET A 91 7.61 -14.49 -1.63
C MET A 91 8.06 -15.87 -1.14
N GLU A 92 8.58 -16.70 -2.04
CA GLU A 92 9.01 -18.07 -1.71
C GLU A 92 10.15 -18.11 -0.68
N ALA A 93 10.94 -17.03 -0.59
CA ALA A 93 11.96 -16.89 0.45
C ALA A 93 11.40 -16.72 1.87
N GLN A 94 10.12 -16.35 2.03
CA GLN A 94 9.50 -16.01 3.31
C GLN A 94 8.17 -16.74 3.59
N ALA A 95 7.76 -17.67 2.74
CA ALA A 95 6.45 -18.33 2.81
C ALA A 95 6.56 -19.84 2.55
N ALA A 96 5.53 -20.61 2.92
CA ALA A 96 5.56 -22.07 2.83
C ALA A 96 5.08 -22.65 1.47
N GLY A 97 4.62 -21.81 0.54
CA GLY A 97 4.05 -22.21 -0.75
C GLY A 97 4.87 -21.81 -1.97
N ARG A 98 4.38 -22.23 -3.14
CA ARG A 98 4.94 -21.84 -4.45
C ARG A 98 4.20 -20.66 -5.03
N ALA A 99 4.93 -19.78 -5.71
CA ALA A 99 4.37 -18.64 -6.41
C ALA A 99 4.45 -18.81 -7.94
N ALA A 100 3.43 -18.31 -8.64
CA ALA A 100 3.38 -18.29 -10.10
C ALA A 100 3.04 -16.89 -10.61
N ASN A 101 3.43 -16.57 -11.84
CA ASN A 101 3.05 -15.35 -12.52
C ASN A 101 1.77 -15.55 -13.33
N ILE A 102 0.88 -14.56 -13.32
CA ILE A 102 -0.16 -14.41 -14.34
C ILE A 102 0.36 -13.36 -15.33
N PRO A 103 0.80 -13.76 -16.53
CA PRO A 103 1.52 -12.87 -17.44
C PRO A 103 0.58 -11.82 -18.03
N PHE A 104 1.15 -10.68 -18.44
CA PHE A 104 0.39 -9.54 -18.96
C PHE A 104 -0.57 -9.92 -20.11
N CYS A 105 -0.19 -10.85 -20.98
CA CYS A 105 -1.01 -11.27 -22.11
C CYS A 105 -2.32 -11.96 -21.67
N VAL A 106 -2.34 -12.60 -20.50
CA VAL A 106 -3.56 -13.15 -19.90
C VAL A 106 -4.42 -12.04 -19.31
N ILE A 107 -3.79 -11.03 -18.70
CA ILE A 107 -4.51 -9.86 -18.19
C ILE A 107 -5.16 -9.09 -19.36
N ASP A 108 -4.44 -8.88 -20.46
CA ASP A 108 -4.94 -8.24 -21.68
C ASP A 108 -6.07 -9.05 -22.35
N ALA A 109 -6.04 -10.37 -22.21
CA ALA A 109 -7.09 -11.25 -22.73
C ALA A 109 -8.42 -11.14 -21.95
N GLY A 110 -8.44 -10.47 -20.80
CA GLY A 110 -9.67 -10.14 -20.07
C GLY A 110 -9.97 -11.03 -18.86
N VAL A 111 -11.11 -10.73 -18.21
CA VAL A 111 -11.50 -11.25 -16.89
C VAL A 111 -11.58 -12.79 -16.90
N GLU A 112 -12.23 -13.38 -17.90
CA GLU A 112 -12.42 -14.82 -18.01
C GLU A 112 -11.08 -15.56 -18.17
N ALA A 113 -10.15 -14.99 -18.94
CA ALA A 113 -8.82 -15.56 -19.12
C ALA A 113 -8.03 -15.56 -17.78
N VAL A 114 -8.12 -14.47 -17.02
CA VAL A 114 -7.51 -14.39 -15.68
C VAL A 114 -8.13 -15.41 -14.73
N GLN A 115 -9.46 -15.55 -14.70
CA GLN A 115 -10.15 -16.52 -13.86
C GLN A 115 -9.75 -17.97 -14.20
N GLN A 116 -9.66 -18.30 -15.48
CA GLN A 116 -9.24 -19.63 -15.92
C GLN A 116 -7.80 -19.92 -15.46
N VAL A 117 -6.87 -18.98 -15.65
CA VAL A 117 -5.47 -19.17 -15.21
C VAL A 117 -5.36 -19.27 -13.69
N ILE A 118 -6.16 -18.53 -12.92
CA ILE A 118 -6.22 -18.69 -11.46
C ILE A 118 -6.66 -20.12 -11.11
N ALA A 119 -7.68 -20.66 -11.77
CA ALA A 119 -8.18 -22.01 -11.53
C ALA A 119 -7.11 -23.07 -11.88
N ASP A 120 -6.46 -22.94 -13.02
CA ASP A 120 -5.42 -23.86 -13.48
C ASP A 120 -4.21 -23.87 -12.53
N LEU A 121 -3.75 -22.69 -12.09
CA LEU A 121 -2.63 -22.57 -11.17
C LEU A 121 -2.98 -23.08 -9.76
N ARG A 122 -4.24 -22.92 -9.33
CA ARG A 122 -4.76 -23.52 -8.10
C ARG A 122 -4.70 -25.04 -8.16
N GLN A 123 -5.17 -25.64 -9.25
CA GLN A 123 -5.11 -27.09 -9.46
C GLN A 123 -3.67 -27.61 -9.52
N ALA A 124 -2.74 -26.81 -10.07
CA ALA A 124 -1.30 -27.12 -10.08
C ALA A 124 -0.60 -26.91 -8.72
N GLY A 125 -1.33 -26.51 -7.67
CA GLY A 125 -0.82 -26.40 -6.30
C GLY A 125 -0.06 -25.11 -6.00
N TYR A 126 -0.20 -24.07 -6.82
CA TYR A 126 0.34 -22.75 -6.48
C TYR A 126 -0.53 -22.05 -5.44
N ARG A 127 0.11 -21.41 -4.46
CA ARG A 127 -0.60 -20.69 -3.37
C ARG A 127 -0.60 -19.18 -3.58
N TYR A 128 0.34 -18.65 -4.36
CA TYR A 128 0.50 -17.21 -4.52
C TYR A 128 0.62 -16.85 -6.00
N LEU A 129 -0.24 -15.95 -6.47
CA LEU A 129 -0.28 -15.57 -7.87
C LEU A 129 0.16 -14.11 -8.03
N VAL A 130 1.19 -13.85 -8.82
CA VAL A 130 1.71 -12.52 -9.10
C VAL A 130 1.17 -12.07 -10.46
N PRO A 131 0.07 -11.31 -10.52
CA PRO A 131 -0.39 -10.76 -11.78
C PRO A 131 0.51 -9.62 -12.25
N ASP A 132 0.82 -9.63 -13.54
CA ASP A 132 1.43 -8.50 -14.21
C ASP A 132 0.46 -7.32 -14.26
N ALA A 133 0.97 -6.11 -14.09
CA ALA A 133 0.16 -4.90 -14.15
C ALA A 133 1.03 -3.71 -14.55
N LEU A 134 0.77 -3.20 -15.76
CA LEU A 134 1.44 -2.04 -16.34
C LEU A 134 0.58 -0.76 -16.30
N THR A 135 -0.73 -0.88 -16.11
CA THR A 135 -1.70 0.21 -16.26
C THR A 135 -2.79 0.10 -15.20
N SER A 136 -3.55 1.16 -14.97
CA SER A 136 -4.73 1.11 -14.08
C SER A 136 -5.80 0.16 -14.62
N THR A 137 -5.96 0.07 -15.94
CA THR A 137 -6.91 -0.88 -16.57
C THR A 137 -6.58 -2.32 -16.22
N HIS A 138 -5.30 -2.71 -16.23
CA HIS A 138 -4.89 -4.05 -15.77
C HIS A 138 -5.33 -4.31 -14.32
N LEU A 139 -5.21 -3.31 -13.43
CA LEU A 139 -5.63 -3.45 -12.03
C LEU A 139 -7.14 -3.63 -11.89
N GLU A 140 -7.94 -2.99 -12.74
CA GLU A 140 -9.39 -3.21 -12.78
C GLU A 140 -9.74 -4.63 -13.26
N THR A 141 -9.10 -5.11 -14.33
CA THR A 141 -9.30 -6.49 -14.83
C THR A 141 -8.92 -7.53 -13.77
N ILE A 142 -7.78 -7.35 -13.10
CA ILE A 142 -7.34 -8.24 -12.00
C ILE A 142 -8.34 -8.20 -10.84
N ALA A 143 -8.80 -7.00 -10.46
CA ALA A 143 -9.76 -6.84 -9.38
C ALA A 143 -11.08 -7.56 -9.71
N GLU A 144 -11.61 -7.34 -10.91
CA GLU A 144 -12.86 -7.94 -11.37
C GLU A 144 -12.78 -9.48 -11.41
N ALA A 145 -11.67 -10.02 -11.91
CA ALA A 145 -11.42 -11.46 -11.98
C ALA A 145 -11.24 -12.13 -10.61
N SER A 146 -10.86 -11.39 -9.58
CA SER A 146 -10.50 -11.93 -8.26
C SER A 146 -11.51 -11.64 -7.14
N GLN A 147 -12.68 -11.08 -7.47
CA GLN A 147 -13.72 -10.74 -6.48
C GLN A 147 -14.18 -11.94 -5.64
N THR A 148 -14.14 -13.15 -6.19
CA THR A 148 -14.56 -14.38 -5.50
C THR A 148 -13.52 -14.91 -4.53
N LEU A 149 -12.28 -14.38 -4.53
CA LEU A 149 -11.26 -14.76 -3.56
C LEU A 149 -11.54 -14.09 -2.20
N PRO A 150 -11.69 -14.84 -1.10
CA PRO A 150 -11.93 -14.25 0.22
C PRO A 150 -10.74 -13.46 0.78
N LEU A 151 -9.54 -13.71 0.24
CA LEU A 151 -8.32 -12.97 0.55
C LEU A 151 -7.72 -12.39 -0.73
N LEU A 152 -7.43 -11.09 -0.69
CA LEU A 152 -6.58 -10.41 -1.66
C LEU A 152 -5.38 -9.81 -0.92
N THR A 153 -4.22 -9.76 -1.59
CA THR A 153 -3.04 -9.11 -1.03
C THR A 153 -2.36 -8.23 -2.07
N GLY A 154 -1.84 -7.07 -1.65
CA GLY A 154 -1.25 -6.13 -2.60
C GLY A 154 -0.97 -4.74 -2.06
N GLY A 155 -0.57 -3.86 -2.97
CA GLY A 155 -0.42 -2.42 -2.76
C GLY A 155 -1.77 -1.70 -2.77
N SER A 156 -1.77 -0.38 -2.93
CA SER A 156 -3.02 0.39 -3.08
C SER A 156 -3.58 0.34 -4.50
N GLY A 157 -2.80 -0.12 -5.49
CA GLY A 157 -3.25 -0.20 -6.89
C GLY A 157 -4.42 -1.16 -7.06
N LEU A 158 -4.27 -2.41 -6.60
CA LEU A 158 -5.34 -3.40 -6.67
C LEU A 158 -6.56 -2.98 -5.82
N ALA A 159 -6.35 -2.39 -4.64
CA ALA A 159 -7.46 -1.84 -3.85
C ALA A 159 -8.23 -0.73 -4.58
N GLY A 160 -7.52 0.13 -5.33
CA GLY A 160 -8.13 1.14 -6.20
C GLY A 160 -8.92 0.51 -7.35
N GLY A 161 -8.38 -0.53 -7.99
CA GLY A 161 -9.09 -1.32 -9.00
C GLY A 161 -10.36 -1.97 -8.45
N LEU A 162 -10.28 -2.56 -7.25
CA LEU A 162 -11.44 -3.14 -6.57
C LEU A 162 -12.51 -2.10 -6.26
N ALA A 163 -12.12 -0.93 -5.73
CA ALA A 163 -13.06 0.17 -5.49
C ALA A 163 -13.74 0.64 -6.79
N ALA A 164 -12.99 0.75 -7.89
CA ALA A 164 -13.53 1.12 -9.20
C ALA A 164 -14.55 0.10 -9.71
N VAL A 165 -14.26 -1.20 -9.59
CA VAL A 165 -15.17 -2.28 -9.99
C VAL A 165 -16.43 -2.30 -9.13
N LEU A 166 -16.29 -2.25 -7.80
CA LEU A 166 -17.43 -2.32 -6.87
C LEU A 166 -18.35 -1.11 -6.93
N THR A 167 -17.82 0.05 -7.35
CA THR A 167 -18.62 1.29 -7.50
C THR A 167 -19.08 1.52 -8.94
N ARG A 168 -18.69 0.66 -9.88
CA ARG A 168 -19.05 0.76 -11.30
C ARG A 168 -20.57 0.71 -11.45
N GLY A 169 -21.15 1.74 -12.07
CA GLY A 169 -22.60 1.84 -12.25
C GLY A 169 -23.39 2.26 -11.01
N SER A 170 -22.75 2.45 -9.86
CA SER A 170 -23.42 3.07 -8.71
C SER A 170 -23.53 4.58 -8.91
N SER A 171 -24.76 5.09 -8.88
CA SER A 171 -25.03 6.54 -8.77
C SER A 171 -24.64 7.08 -7.40
N SER A 172 -24.37 6.22 -6.41
CA SER A 172 -23.68 6.59 -5.17
C SER A 172 -22.16 6.62 -5.38
N ARG A 173 -21.69 7.52 -6.25
CA ARG A 173 -20.42 8.14 -5.90
C ARG A 173 -20.69 8.79 -4.55
N ASN A 174 -20.16 8.25 -3.47
CA ASN A 174 -20.20 8.91 -2.17
C ASN A 174 -19.45 10.24 -2.30
N VAL A 175 -20.14 11.26 -2.79
CA VAL A 175 -19.78 12.67 -2.73
C VAL A 175 -19.53 13.06 -1.26
N ASP A 176 -20.01 12.26 -0.31
CA ASP A 176 -19.83 12.45 1.12
C ASP A 176 -18.46 12.08 1.70
N ALA A 177 -17.60 11.27 1.08
CA ALA A 177 -16.36 10.89 1.78
C ALA A 177 -15.38 12.08 1.92
N SER A 178 -15.26 12.88 0.87
CA SER A 178 -14.46 14.11 0.92
C SER A 178 -15.10 15.16 1.83
N GLU A 179 -16.43 15.30 1.81
CA GLU A 179 -17.16 16.26 2.65
C GLU A 179 -17.16 15.86 4.13
N ALA A 180 -17.40 14.59 4.45
CA ALA A 180 -17.36 14.06 5.81
C ALA A 180 -15.96 14.11 6.44
N GLY A 181 -14.91 14.10 5.60
CA GLY A 181 -13.52 14.25 6.03
C GLY A 181 -13.05 15.70 6.14
N LYS A 182 -13.87 16.69 5.73
CA LYS A 182 -13.46 18.10 5.82
C LYS A 182 -13.33 18.53 7.29
N PRO A 183 -12.26 19.26 7.65
CA PRO A 183 -12.23 19.98 8.91
C PRO A 183 -13.42 20.93 8.99
N ALA A 184 -13.98 21.10 10.20
CA ALA A 184 -15.04 22.08 10.41
C ALA A 184 -14.55 23.50 10.06
N ASP A 185 -15.41 24.26 9.38
CA ASP A 185 -15.12 25.65 9.03
C ASP A 185 -14.80 26.49 10.28
N GLY A 186 -13.76 27.31 10.19
CA GLY A 186 -13.33 28.21 11.28
C GLY A 186 -12.60 27.53 12.44
N GLY A 187 -12.28 26.24 12.33
CA GLY A 187 -11.45 25.52 13.30
C GLY A 187 -10.05 26.10 13.44
N LYS A 188 -9.48 26.08 14.65
CA LYS A 188 -8.06 26.42 14.87
C LYS A 188 -7.20 25.25 14.41
N THR A 189 -6.16 25.55 13.64
CA THR A 189 -5.29 24.55 13.01
C THR A 189 -3.85 24.75 13.43
N VAL A 190 -3.13 23.65 13.62
CA VAL A 190 -1.68 23.61 13.84
C VAL A 190 -1.06 22.62 12.86
N ILE A 191 0.12 22.92 12.34
CA ILE A 191 0.91 22.00 11.50
C ILE A 191 2.08 21.49 12.32
N LEU A 192 2.18 20.16 12.44
CA LEU A 192 3.30 19.48 13.10
C LEU A 192 4.12 18.75 12.04
N SER A 193 5.39 19.13 11.88
CA SER A 193 6.30 18.53 10.90
C SER A 193 7.49 17.88 11.60
N GLY A 194 7.58 16.54 11.53
CA GLY A 194 8.67 15.75 12.13
C GLY A 194 9.52 14.98 11.13
N SER A 195 9.19 15.04 9.83
CA SER A 195 9.95 14.32 8.79
C SER A 195 11.17 15.12 8.36
N CYS A 196 12.33 14.45 8.30
CA CYS A 196 13.58 15.01 7.79
C CYS A 196 13.79 14.76 6.29
N TYR A 197 12.75 14.31 5.57
CA TYR A 197 12.85 14.03 4.13
C TYR A 197 13.05 15.31 3.32
N VAL A 198 13.76 15.21 2.20
CA VAL A 198 14.13 16.36 1.35
C VAL A 198 12.89 17.18 0.92
N MET A 199 11.80 16.51 0.57
CA MET A 199 10.54 17.20 0.22
C MET A 199 9.90 17.89 1.43
N THR A 200 9.93 17.28 2.61
CA THR A 200 9.39 17.90 3.83
C THR A 200 10.19 19.14 4.20
N ASN A 201 11.51 19.12 4.08
CA ASN A 201 12.35 20.30 4.33
C ASN A 201 11.99 21.45 3.37
N ALA A 202 11.74 21.16 2.10
CA ALA A 202 11.29 22.15 1.13
C ALA A 202 9.89 22.71 1.48
N GLN A 203 8.95 21.86 1.91
CA GLN A 203 7.62 22.27 2.35
C GLN A 203 7.68 23.16 3.60
N VAL A 204 8.48 22.79 4.60
CA VAL A 204 8.67 23.57 5.82
C VAL A 204 9.29 24.93 5.50
N ALA A 205 10.34 24.96 4.66
CA ALA A 205 10.98 26.21 4.26
C ALA A 205 10.02 27.16 3.52
N ALA A 206 9.20 26.61 2.61
CA ALA A 206 8.18 27.38 1.90
C ALA A 206 7.10 27.92 2.85
N TYR A 207 6.54 27.06 3.70
CA TYR A 207 5.43 27.44 4.57
C TYR A 207 5.84 28.35 5.73
N ALA A 208 7.07 28.22 6.23
CA ALA A 208 7.63 29.11 7.25
C ALA A 208 7.77 30.58 6.77
N ALA A 209 7.73 30.83 5.45
CA ALA A 209 7.66 32.18 4.90
C ALA A 209 6.23 32.77 4.93
N GLU A 210 5.20 31.94 5.08
CA GLU A 210 3.79 32.34 5.01
C GLU A 210 3.08 32.32 6.37
N ALA A 211 3.60 31.56 7.33
CA ALA A 211 2.99 31.37 8.65
C ALA A 211 4.05 31.36 9.76
N PRO A 212 3.67 31.70 11.01
CA PRO A 212 4.54 31.51 12.16
C PRO A 212 5.02 30.06 12.24
N ALA A 213 6.33 29.87 12.34
CA ALA A 213 6.96 28.56 12.47
C ALA A 213 7.90 28.53 13.67
N LEU A 214 7.83 27.45 14.46
CA LEU A 214 8.70 27.21 15.61
C LEU A 214 9.49 25.91 15.38
N PRO A 215 10.80 25.96 15.12
CA PRO A 215 11.63 24.76 15.10
C PRO A 215 11.73 24.17 16.51
N LEU A 216 11.53 22.86 16.63
CA LEU A 216 11.64 22.15 17.90
C LEU A 216 13.10 21.81 18.23
N ASP A 217 13.48 22.04 19.48
CA ASP A 217 14.79 21.73 20.03
C ASP A 217 14.78 20.33 20.66
N VAL A 218 15.60 19.44 20.10
CA VAL A 218 15.68 18.04 20.53
C VAL A 218 16.24 17.90 21.95
N ALA A 219 17.20 18.74 22.35
CA ALA A 219 17.76 18.68 23.70
C ALA A 219 16.69 19.06 24.74
N CYS A 220 15.89 20.10 24.48
CA CYS A 220 14.78 20.47 25.36
C CYS A 220 13.71 19.37 25.47
N CYS A 221 13.45 18.62 24.40
CA CYS A 221 12.55 17.46 24.43
C CYS A 221 13.05 16.31 25.31
N ILE A 222 14.36 16.21 25.55
CA ILE A 222 14.97 15.13 26.35
C ILE A 222 15.16 15.58 27.80
N GLU A 223 15.69 16.78 28.01
CA GLU A 223 16.15 17.27 29.32
C GLU A 223 15.03 17.92 30.14
N GLY A 224 13.99 18.44 29.49
CA GLY A 224 12.96 19.26 30.14
C GLY A 224 11.61 19.19 29.44
N LEU A 225 11.16 17.97 29.08
CA LEU A 225 9.99 17.75 28.23
C LEU A 225 8.73 18.48 28.71
N ALA A 226 8.40 18.42 30.01
CA ALA A 226 7.19 19.01 30.55
C ALA A 226 7.14 20.53 30.35
N ASP A 227 8.22 21.23 30.70
CA ASP A 227 8.33 22.67 30.55
C ASP A 227 8.38 23.08 29.08
N TYR A 228 9.08 22.30 28.26
CA TYR A 228 9.18 22.57 26.83
C TYR A 228 7.83 22.39 26.10
N VAL A 229 7.04 21.38 26.47
CA VAL A 229 5.68 21.20 25.95
C VAL A 229 4.78 22.37 26.34
N ALA A 230 4.87 22.86 27.58
CA ALA A 230 4.12 24.04 28.02
C ALA A 230 4.49 25.27 27.19
N LYS A 231 5.79 25.53 27.00
CA LYS A 231 6.32 26.63 26.18
C LYS A 231 5.85 26.57 24.73
N VAL A 232 5.93 25.39 24.10
CA VAL A 232 5.51 25.19 22.71
C VAL A 232 4.00 25.39 22.57
N THR A 233 3.21 24.85 23.50
CA THR A 233 1.74 24.97 23.47
C THR A 233 1.29 26.41 23.67
N GLU A 234 1.93 27.14 24.59
CA GLU A 234 1.68 28.57 24.79
C GLU A 234 2.00 29.36 23.51
N TRP A 235 3.14 29.09 22.88
CA TRP A 235 3.52 29.73 21.62
C TRP A 235 2.48 29.49 20.51
N VAL A 236 2.01 28.23 20.36
CA VAL A 236 0.96 27.87 19.39
C VAL A 236 -0.34 28.62 19.65
N CYS A 237 -0.75 28.76 20.92
CA CYS A 237 -1.97 29.50 21.28
C CYS A 237 -1.87 31.01 20.98
N GLN A 238 -0.68 31.59 21.07
CA GLN A 238 -0.44 33.02 20.85
C GLN A 238 -0.32 33.39 19.36
N HIS A 239 0.12 32.47 18.51
CA HIS A 239 0.37 32.74 17.09
C HIS A 239 -0.76 32.20 16.22
N ARG A 240 -1.36 33.09 15.42
CA ARG A 240 -2.42 32.72 14.46
C ARG A 240 -2.01 33.10 13.06
N TRP A 241 -2.22 32.17 12.13
CA TRP A 241 -2.21 32.47 10.70
C TRP A 241 -3.41 33.38 10.38
N ARG A 242 -3.19 34.39 9.53
CA ARG A 242 -4.18 35.44 9.21
C ARG A 242 -5.24 34.94 8.25
#